data_AF-A0A3D8J8L6-F1
#
_entry.id   AF-A0A3D8J8L6-F1
#
_cell.length_a   1.000
_cell.length_b   1.000
_cell.length_c   1.000
_cell.angle_alpha   90.00
_cell.angle_beta   90.00
_cell.angle_gamma   90.00
#
_symmetry.space_group_name_H-M   'P 1'
#
loop_
_entity.id
_entity.type
_entity.pdbx_description
1 polymer ?
#
loop_
_entity_poly.entity_id
_entity_poly.type
_entity_poly.pdbx_seq_one_letter_code
_entity_poly.pdbx_strand_id
1 'polypeptide(L)' 'MKQKVYEILSKILKTKVDDTTSVSMQNSQEWSSIVHIDIIMSLEEEFDILFAENDLASLTSQESIIAKVEELAKAQ' A
#
# COMPACT_ATOMS: atom_id res chain seq x y z
N MET A 1 -9.74 -5.74 -5.92
CA MET A 1 -8.85 -5.48 -4.76
C MET A 1 -7.63 -4.68 -5.19
N LYS A 2 -6.77 -5.23 -6.07
CA LYS A 2 -5.59 -4.53 -6.62
C LYS A 2 -5.86 -3.11 -7.15
N GLN A 3 -6.93 -2.94 -7.92
CA GLN A 3 -7.29 -1.66 -8.50
C GLN A 3 -7.54 -0.56 -7.45
N LYS A 4 -8.20 -0.88 -6.33
CA LYS A 4 -8.38 0.07 -5.21
C LYS A 4 -7.05 0.41 -4.55
N VAL A 5 -6.16 -0.58 -4.38
CA VAL A 5 -4.81 -0.33 -3.85
C VAL A 5 -4.06 0.63 -4.78
N TYR A 6 -4.14 0.44 -6.09
CA TYR A 6 -3.55 1.37 -7.06
C TYR A 6 -4.13 2.77 -6.97
N GLU A 7 -5.45 2.92 -6.81
CA GLU A 7 -6.10 4.21 -6.65
C GLU A 7 -5.63 4.93 -5.37
N ILE A 8 -5.51 4.22 -4.25
CA ILE A 8 -5.00 4.77 -2.99
C ILE A 8 -3.55 5.21 -3.14
N LEU A 9 -2.69 4.31 -3.64
CA LEU A 9 -1.28 4.62 -3.87
C LEU A 9 -1.13 5.80 -4.82
N SER A 10 -1.90 5.85 -5.91
CA SER A 10 -1.88 6.94 -6.89
C SER A 10 -2.30 8.27 -6.29
N LYS A 11 -3.34 8.28 -5.46
CA LYS A 11 -3.84 9.47 -4.77
C LYS A 11 -2.83 10.03 -3.77
N ILE A 12 -2.22 9.15 -2.98
CA ILE A 12 -1.29 9.54 -1.91
C ILE A 12 0.07 9.94 -2.50
N LEU A 13 0.64 9.11 -3.38
CA LEU A 13 1.93 9.37 -4.03
C LEU A 13 1.82 10.39 -5.17
N LYS A 14 0.61 10.89 -5.46
CA LYS A 14 0.32 11.87 -6.51
C LYS A 14 0.94 11.50 -7.86
N THR A 15 1.04 10.21 -8.13
CA THR A 15 1.65 9.64 -9.34
C THR A 15 0.73 8.58 -9.93
N LYS A 16 0.93 8.23 -11.19
CA LYS A 16 0.16 7.14 -11.80
C LYS A 16 0.66 5.81 -11.24
N VAL A 17 -0.24 5.03 -10.65
CA VAL A 17 0.03 3.67 -10.18
C VAL A 17 -0.95 2.74 -10.86
N ASP A 18 -0.42 1.70 -11.49
CA ASP A 18 -1.16 0.67 -12.19
C ASP A 18 -0.38 -0.66 -12.20
N ASP A 19 -0.90 -1.66 -12.90
CA ASP A 19 -0.32 -2.99 -13.05
C ASP A 19 1.02 -3.04 -13.78
N THR A 20 1.35 -1.99 -14.54
CA THR A 20 2.63 -1.84 -15.24
C THR A 20 3.67 -1.08 -14.41
N THR A 21 3.22 -0.38 -13.36
CA THR A 21 4.12 0.30 -12.43
C THR A 21 4.58 -0.64 -11.32
N SER A 22 5.78 -0.36 -10.81
CA SER A 22 6.33 -1.02 -9.63
C SER A 22 6.83 0.06 -8.70
N VAL A 23 5.93 0.63 -7.90
CA VAL A 23 6.28 1.73 -6.99
C VAL A 23 6.74 1.16 -5.65
N SER A 24 7.83 1.70 -5.11
CA SER A 24 8.41 1.29 -3.83
C SER A 24 9.05 2.46 -3.11
N MET A 25 9.30 2.30 -1.81
CA MET A 25 10.00 3.27 -0.99
C MET A 25 11.40 3.62 -1.53
N GLN A 26 12.02 2.75 -2.32
CA GLN A 26 13.34 2.97 -2.90
C GLN A 26 13.30 3.75 -4.22
N ASN A 27 12.25 3.56 -5.03
CA ASN A 27 12.17 4.17 -6.37
C ASN A 27 11.19 5.36 -6.45
N SER A 28 10.38 5.57 -5.42
CA SER A 28 9.41 6.65 -5.33
C SER A 28 9.89 7.71 -4.37
N GLN A 29 10.23 8.87 -4.90
CA GLN A 29 10.68 10.00 -4.08
C GLN A 29 9.57 10.55 -3.17
N GLU A 30 8.31 10.37 -3.59
CA GLU A 30 7.13 10.76 -2.81
C GLU A 30 6.88 9.82 -1.62
N TRP A 31 7.47 8.61 -1.63
CA TRP A 31 7.28 7.61 -0.59
C TRP A 31 8.23 7.85 0.59
N SER A 32 7.88 8.85 1.41
CA SER A 32 8.53 9.10 2.70
C SER A 32 7.99 8.20 3.83
N SER A 33 8.63 8.20 5.00
CA SER A 33 8.13 7.46 6.17
C SER A 33 6.74 7.93 6.63
N ILE A 34 6.42 9.21 6.46
CA ILE A 34 5.10 9.76 6.82
C ILE A 34 4.06 9.26 5.81
N VAL A 35 4.38 9.37 4.53
CA VAL A 35 3.53 8.90 3.43
C VAL A 35 3.30 7.39 3.53
N HIS A 36 4.29 6.62 3.97
CA HIS A 36 4.13 5.20 4.22
C HIS A 36 3.02 4.93 5.26
N ILE A 37 2.99 5.65 6.37
CA ILE A 37 1.93 5.52 7.37
C ILE A 37 0.56 5.91 6.79
N ASP A 38 0.48 7.01 6.03
CA ASP A 38 -0.77 7.43 5.38
C ASP A 38 -1.32 6.35 4.43
N ILE A 39 -0.43 5.68 3.67
CA ILE A 39 -0.79 4.55 2.80
C ILE A 39 -1.39 3.41 3.64
N ILE A 40 -0.68 3.00 4.69
CA ILE A 40 -1.12 1.90 5.56
C ILE A 40 -2.48 2.20 6.17
N MET A 41 -2.64 3.37 6.80
CA MET A 41 -3.91 3.77 7.42
C MET A 41 -5.06 3.82 6.41
N SER A 42 -4.81 4.36 5.21
CA SER A 42 -5.84 4.42 4.16
C SER A 42 -6.28 3.04 3.67
N LEU A 43 -5.36 2.06 3.66
CA LEU A 43 -5.66 0.68 3.30
C LEU A 43 -6.42 -0.04 4.41
N GLU A 44 -6.04 0.19 5.67
CA GLU A 44 -6.76 -0.33 6.84
C GLU A 44 -8.22 0.13 6.84
N GLU A 45 -8.45 1.44 6.64
CA GLU A 45 -9.79 2.01 6.60
C GLU A 45 -10.59 1.55 5.37
N GLU A 46 -9.98 1.50 4.18
CA GLU A 46 -10.69 1.13 2.95
C GLU A 46 -11.10 -0.36 2.91
N PHE A 47 -10.25 -1.23 3.45
CA PHE A 47 -10.47 -2.68 3.42
C PHE A 47 -10.95 -3.26 4.75
N ASP A 48 -11.12 -2.44 5.78
CA ASP A 48 -11.46 -2.84 7.16
C ASP A 48 -10.47 -3.89 7.71
N ILE A 49 -9.19 -3.73 7.39
CA ILE A 49 -8.09 -4.63 7.80
C ILE A 49 -7.19 -3.94 8.83
N LEU A 50 -6.37 -4.72 9.53
CA LEU A 50 -5.32 -4.20 10.42
C LEU A 50 -3.99 -4.87 10.08
N PHE A 51 -2.97 -4.06 9.81
CA PHE A 51 -1.62 -4.56 9.60
C PHE A 51 -0.91 -4.70 10.95
N ALA A 52 -0.13 -5.77 11.09
CA ALA A 52 0.74 -5.92 12.24
C ALA A 52 1.91 -4.93 12.14
N GLU A 53 2.32 -4.33 13.27
CA GLU A 53 3.47 -3.40 13.31
C GLU A 53 4.74 -4.00 12.71
N ASN A 54 4.96 -5.30 12.92
CA ASN A 54 6.09 -6.03 12.36
C ASN A 54 6.05 -6.12 10.82
N ASP A 55 4.85 -6.13 10.23
CA ASP A 55 4.68 -6.22 8.78
C ASP A 55 4.94 -4.87 8.12
N LEU A 56 4.66 -3.74 8.78
CA LEU A 56 4.81 -2.39 8.22
C LEU A 56 6.19 -2.17 7.60
N ALA A 57 7.25 -2.59 8.29
CA ALA A 57 8.63 -2.47 7.81
C ALA A 57 8.89 -3.24 6.49
N SER A 58 8.08 -4.26 6.19
CA SER A 58 8.16 -5.05 4.94
C SER A 58 7.24 -4.53 3.83
N LEU A 59 6.24 -3.69 4.17
CA LEU A 59 5.25 -3.14 3.25
C LEU A 59 5.78 -1.90 2.49
N THR A 60 6.97 -2.03 1.93
CA THR A 60 7.71 -0.94 1.27
C THR A 60 7.60 -0.96 -0.24
N SER A 61 6.78 -1.84 -0.82
CA SER A 61 6.52 -1.90 -2.25
C SER A 61 5.03 -2.12 -2.53
N GLN A 62 4.60 -1.65 -3.71
CA GLN A 62 3.27 -1.88 -4.23
C GLN A 62 2.89 -3.38 -4.21
N GLU A 63 3.81 -4.25 -4.62
CA GLU A 63 3.56 -5.69 -4.64
C GLU A 63 3.40 -6.28 -3.24
N SER A 64 4.25 -5.90 -2.28
CA SER A 64 4.14 -6.41 -0.91
C SER A 64 2.86 -5.94 -0.23
N ILE A 65 2.47 -4.69 -0.45
CA ILE A 65 1.19 -4.14 0.00
C ILE A 65 0.02 -4.92 -0.56
N ILE A 66 -0.03 -5.12 -1.88
CA ILE A 66 -1.15 -5.82 -2.53
C ILE A 66 -1.27 -7.25 -2.02
N ALA A 67 -0.14 -7.96 -1.94
CA ALA A 67 -0.12 -9.32 -1.43
C ALA A 67 -0.66 -9.39 0.00
N LYS A 68 -0.25 -8.44 0.87
CA LYS A 68 -0.68 -8.43 2.27
C LYS A 68 -2.15 -8.04 2.45
N VAL A 69 -2.63 -7.06 1.68
CA VAL A 69 -4.05 -6.69 1.65
C VAL A 69 -4.89 -7.89 1.21
N GLU A 70 -4.48 -8.60 0.17
CA GLU A 70 -5.18 -9.81 -0.31
C GLU A 70 -5.15 -10.95 0.71
N GLU A 71 -4.06 -11.09 1.47
CA GLU A 71 -3.95 -12.06 2.57
C GLU A 71 -4.94 -11.73 3.70
N LEU A 72 -4.91 -10.50 4.19
CA LEU A 72 -5.75 -10.06 5.32
C LEU A 72 -7.24 -10.06 4.96
N ALA A 73 -7.60 -9.56 3.78
CA ALA A 73 -8.98 -9.51 3.34
C ALA A 73 -9.58 -10.89 2.99
N LYS A 74 -8.75 -11.92 2.78
CA LYS A 74 -9.22 -13.33 2.67
C LYS A 74 -9.36 -14.03 4.01
N ALA A 75 -8.68 -13.53 5.04
CA ALA A 75 -8.71 -14.09 6.39
C ALA A 75 -9.93 -13.60 7.20
N GLN A 76 -10.69 -12.64 6.67
CA GLN A 76 -11.99 -12.17 7.16
C GLN A 76 -13.14 -12.98 6.55
#